data_AF-A0A356END0-F1
#
_entry.id   AF-A0A356END0-F1
#
_cell.length_a   1.000
_cell.length_b   1.000
_cell.length_c   1.000
_cell.angle_alpha   90.00
_cell.angle_beta   90.00
_cell.angle_gamma   90.00
#
_symmetry.space_group_name_H-M   'P 1'
#
loop_
_entity.id
_entity.type
_entity.pdbx_description
1 polymer ?
#
loop_
_entity_poly.entity_id
_entity_poly.type
_entity_poly.pdbx_seq_one_letter_code
_entity_poly.pdbx_strand_id
1 'polypeptide(L)'
;DNADRRLTPLAHRLGLADDARLARVEEKERRIAETVRLLESTHDHEGSMAKRLRRPETTWDQIAARRPELADVPAEVRRQVTYDVKYAGYVARQDIDVARQERLAARRIPEAFDYADVEHLRMEAREKLASIRPRDLAQASRISGITPADVAVLMVYLK
;
A
#
# COMPACT_ATOMS: atom_id res chain seq x y z
N ASP A 1 9.47 10.09 1.55
CA ASP A 1 9.19 11.52 1.77
C ASP A 1 7.71 11.72 2.10
N ASN A 2 7.23 11.20 3.24
CA ASN A 2 5.84 11.35 3.73
C ASN A 2 5.70 11.01 5.23
N ALA A 3 6.81 10.97 5.97
CA ALA A 3 6.84 10.48 7.35
C ALA A 3 6.09 11.43 8.29
N ASP A 4 6.21 12.73 8.05
CA ASP A 4 5.43 13.79 8.69
C ASP A 4 3.92 13.52 8.55
N ARG A 5 3.45 13.20 7.35
CA ARG A 5 2.04 12.90 7.04
C ARG A 5 1.54 11.67 7.82
N ARG A 6 2.37 10.62 7.90
CA ARG A 6 2.01 9.35 8.55
C ARG A 6 2.12 9.39 10.07
N LEU A 7 3.11 10.11 10.62
CA LEU A 7 3.50 9.99 12.03
C LEU A 7 3.13 11.22 12.87
N THR A 8 3.03 12.43 12.30
CA THR A 8 2.72 13.63 13.09
C THR A 8 1.35 13.55 13.77
N PRO A 9 0.26 13.09 13.10
CA PRO A 9 -1.02 12.93 13.77
C PRO A 9 -0.96 11.92 14.93
N LEU A 10 -0.14 10.86 14.79
CA LEU A 10 0.07 9.88 15.86
C LEU A 10 0.85 10.48 17.03
N ALA A 11 1.93 11.20 16.74
CA ALA A 11 2.77 11.86 17.73
C ALA A 11 2.00 12.93 18.51
N HIS A 12 1.15 13.71 17.83
CA HIS A 12 0.29 14.71 18.47
C HIS A 12 -0.70 14.07 19.44
N ARG A 13 -1.38 12.98 19.04
CA ARG A 13 -2.27 12.22 19.94
C ARG A 13 -1.57 11.68 21.19
N LEU A 14 -0.26 11.47 21.13
CA LEU A 14 0.56 11.02 22.26
C LEU A 14 1.19 12.19 23.04
N GLY A 15 0.91 13.45 22.67
CA GLY A 15 1.51 14.64 23.29
C GLY A 15 2.97 14.90 22.90
N LEU A 16 3.49 14.21 21.88
CA LEU A 16 4.89 14.31 21.44
C LEU A 16 5.10 15.36 20.33
N ALA A 17 4.03 15.81 19.68
CA ALA A 17 4.04 16.90 18.71
C ALA A 17 3.09 18.00 19.17
N ASP A 18 3.49 19.26 18.99
CA ASP A 18 2.68 20.42 19.32
C ASP A 18 1.62 20.71 18.25
N ASP A 19 0.64 21.54 18.61
CA ASP A 19 -0.44 21.97 17.71
C ASP A 19 0.12 22.67 16.47
N ALA A 20 1.19 23.46 16.62
CA ALA A 20 1.84 24.14 15.51
C ALA A 20 2.41 23.17 14.47
N ARG A 21 3.00 22.05 14.90
CA ARG A 21 3.48 21.00 13.99
C ARG A 21 2.34 20.25 13.32
N LEU A 22 1.28 19.95 14.05
CA LEU A 22 0.10 19.32 13.47
C LEU A 22 -0.52 20.22 12.39
N ALA A 23 -0.75 21.50 12.71
CA ALA A 23 -1.35 22.48 11.80
C ALA A 23 -0.54 22.65 10.50
N ARG A 24 0.79 22.60 10.56
CA ARG A 24 1.64 22.62 9.36
C ARG A 24 1.40 21.41 8.45
N VAL A 25 1.25 20.21 9.03
CA VAL A 25 0.97 18.99 8.26
C VAL A 25 -0.44 19.03 7.69
N GLU A 26 -1.42 19.49 8.45
CA GLU A 26 -2.81 19.62 7.98
C GLU A 26 -2.95 20.62 6.84
N GLU A 27 -2.28 21.78 6.92
CA GLU A 27 -2.24 22.76 5.83
C GLU A 27 -1.57 22.20 4.58
N LYS A 28 -0.48 21.43 4.76
CA LYS A 28 0.19 20.72 3.66
C LYS A 28 -0.76 19.69 3.02
N GLU A 29 -1.45 18.86 3.80
CA GLU A 29 -2.45 17.90 3.30
C GLU A 29 -3.57 18.60 2.53
N ARG A 30 -4.07 19.72 3.05
CA ARG A 30 -5.11 20.53 2.39
C ARG A 30 -4.65 20.99 1.01
N ARG A 31 -3.45 21.57 0.91
CA ARG A 31 -2.88 22.03 -0.37
C ARG A 31 -2.64 20.89 -1.34
N ILE A 32 -2.18 19.73 -0.86
CA ILE A 32 -2.02 18.53 -1.69
C ILE A 32 -3.37 18.13 -2.28
N ALA A 33 -4.41 18.03 -1.45
CA ALA A 33 -5.75 17.64 -1.89
C ALA A 33 -6.34 18.65 -2.89
N GLU A 34 -6.17 19.94 -2.66
CA GLU A 34 -6.59 21.00 -3.59
C GLU A 34 -5.85 20.89 -4.94
N THR A 35 -4.53 20.67 -4.88
CA THR A 35 -3.70 20.53 -6.09
C THR A 35 -4.06 19.28 -6.89
N VAL A 36 -4.33 18.15 -6.23
CA VAL A 36 -4.80 16.93 -6.90
C VAL A 36 -6.14 17.19 -7.59
N ARG A 37 -7.10 17.82 -6.90
CA ARG A 37 -8.38 18.19 -7.50
C ARG A 37 -8.21 19.09 -8.73
N LEU A 38 -7.33 20.08 -8.64
CA LEU A 38 -7.01 20.96 -9.77
C LEU A 38 -6.44 20.16 -10.95
N LEU A 39 -5.48 19.27 -10.72
CA LEU A 39 -4.92 18.40 -11.76
C LEU A 39 -5.97 17.47 -12.38
N GLU A 40 -6.95 17.02 -11.62
CA GLU A 40 -8.04 16.18 -12.09
C GLU A 40 -9.08 16.98 -12.89
N SER A 41 -9.38 18.21 -12.50
CA SER A 41 -10.32 19.09 -13.21
C SER A 41 -9.73 19.76 -14.45
N THR A 42 -8.41 19.92 -14.51
CA THR A 42 -7.74 20.58 -15.62
C THR A 42 -7.43 19.57 -16.73
N HIS A 43 -8.03 19.77 -17.89
CA HIS A 43 -8.01 18.82 -19.02
C HIS A 43 -7.32 19.39 -20.25
N ASP A 44 -6.86 18.49 -21.11
CA ASP A 44 -6.64 18.74 -22.53
C ASP A 44 -7.17 17.58 -23.38
N HIS A 45 -6.83 17.55 -24.66
CA HIS A 45 -7.31 16.55 -25.62
C HIS A 45 -6.91 15.10 -25.28
N GLU A 46 -5.91 14.84 -24.43
CA GLU A 46 -5.53 13.47 -24.01
C GLU A 46 -6.08 13.09 -22.62
N GLY A 47 -6.76 14.01 -21.94
CA GLY A 47 -7.38 13.82 -20.62
C GLY A 47 -6.88 14.80 -19.55
N SER A 48 -7.06 14.43 -18.28
CA SER A 48 -6.66 15.27 -17.15
C SER A 48 -5.15 15.40 -17.01
N MET A 49 -4.69 16.50 -16.43
CA MET A 49 -3.27 16.70 -16.11
C MET A 49 -2.77 15.65 -15.10
N ALA A 50 -3.64 15.17 -14.20
CA ALA A 50 -3.33 14.05 -13.32
C ALA A 50 -2.98 12.78 -14.12
N LYS A 51 -3.75 12.46 -15.17
CA LYS A 51 -3.48 11.30 -16.04
C LYS A 51 -2.16 11.45 -16.78
N ARG A 52 -1.81 12.66 -17.24
CA ARG A 52 -0.52 12.93 -17.88
C ARG A 52 0.63 12.79 -16.88
N LEU A 53 0.50 13.34 -15.68
CA LEU A 53 1.54 13.30 -14.65
C LEU A 53 1.86 11.87 -14.18
N ARG A 54 0.92 10.91 -14.35
CA ARG A 54 1.21 9.48 -14.12
C ARG A 54 2.23 8.90 -15.11
N ARG A 55 2.41 9.51 -16.28
CA ARG A 55 3.41 9.03 -17.25
C ARG A 55 4.82 9.29 -16.71
N PRO A 56 5.71 8.28 -16.67
CA PRO A 56 7.04 8.42 -16.07
C PRO A 56 7.84 9.62 -16.57
N GLU A 57 7.75 9.89 -17.87
CA GLU A 57 8.45 10.95 -18.59
C GLU A 57 7.89 12.37 -18.35
N THR A 58 6.67 12.48 -17.83
CA THR A 58 6.02 13.79 -17.63
C THR A 58 6.52 14.45 -16.33
N THR A 59 6.96 15.69 -16.41
CA THR A 59 7.41 16.49 -15.26
C THR A 59 6.38 17.54 -14.85
N TRP A 60 6.47 18.01 -13.60
CA TRP A 60 5.62 19.10 -13.12
C TRP A 60 5.76 20.36 -13.98
N ASP A 61 6.99 20.70 -14.37
CA ASP A 61 7.27 21.91 -15.14
C ASP A 61 6.62 21.88 -16.54
N GLN A 62 6.54 20.69 -17.16
CA GLN A 62 5.79 20.51 -18.42
C GLN A 62 4.28 20.70 -18.24
N ILE A 63 3.73 20.30 -17.09
CA ILE A 63 2.32 20.52 -16.76
C ILE A 63 2.06 22.01 -16.51
N ALA A 64 2.89 22.67 -15.69
CA ALA A 64 2.78 24.10 -15.37
C ALA A 64 2.94 25.00 -16.61
N ALA A 65 3.82 24.63 -17.56
CA ALA A 65 3.99 25.37 -18.81
C ALA A 65 2.70 25.40 -19.68
N ARG A 66 1.85 24.37 -19.57
CA ARG A 66 0.56 24.30 -20.28
C ARG A 66 -0.58 24.97 -19.51
N ARG A 67 -0.43 25.07 -18.19
CA ARG A 67 -1.47 25.48 -17.24
C ARG A 67 -0.83 26.35 -16.15
N PRO A 68 -0.73 27.67 -16.37
CA PRO A 68 -0.08 28.60 -15.45
C PRO A 68 -0.67 28.60 -14.03
N GLU A 69 -1.94 28.25 -13.88
CA GLU A 69 -2.61 28.05 -12.57
C GLU A 69 -1.92 27.00 -11.66
N LEU A 70 -1.10 26.11 -12.23
CA LEU A 70 -0.31 25.10 -11.50
C LEU A 70 1.12 25.56 -11.19
N ALA A 71 1.53 26.75 -11.66
CA ALA A 71 2.88 27.27 -11.45
C ALA A 71 3.11 27.74 -10.01
N ASP A 72 2.08 28.26 -9.35
CA ASP A 72 2.16 28.83 -7.99
C ASP A 72 2.12 27.78 -6.86
N VAL A 73 2.04 26.49 -7.22
CA VAL A 73 2.02 25.41 -6.22
C VAL A 73 3.37 25.34 -5.49
N PRO A 74 3.39 25.40 -4.15
CA PRO A 74 4.63 25.34 -3.38
C PRO A 74 5.46 24.10 -3.70
N ALA A 75 6.79 24.24 -3.75
CA ALA A 75 7.69 23.17 -4.19
C ALA A 75 7.52 21.85 -3.42
N GLU A 76 7.28 21.92 -2.11
CA GLU A 76 7.02 20.74 -1.28
C GLU A 76 5.71 20.03 -1.67
N VAL A 77 4.64 20.79 -1.88
CA VAL A 77 3.33 20.27 -2.33
C VAL A 77 3.47 19.66 -3.72
N ARG A 78 4.15 20.35 -4.65
CA ARG A 78 4.44 19.85 -6.00
C ARG A 78 5.12 18.49 -5.98
N ARG A 79 6.13 18.31 -5.11
CA ARG A 79 6.88 17.05 -4.99
C ARG A 79 5.97 15.96 -4.47
N GLN A 80 5.24 16.23 -3.39
CA GLN A 80 4.36 15.25 -2.78
C GLN A 80 3.26 14.81 -3.74
N VAL A 81 2.59 15.75 -4.42
CA VAL A 81 1.55 15.44 -5.41
C VAL A 81 2.12 14.61 -6.56
N THR A 82 3.32 14.96 -7.04
CA THR A 82 3.98 14.17 -8.09
C THR A 82 4.23 12.73 -7.64
N TYR A 83 4.71 12.52 -6.41
CA TYR A 83 4.89 11.19 -5.86
C TYR A 83 3.57 10.45 -5.70
N ASP A 84 2.57 11.07 -5.06
CA ASP A 84 1.27 10.47 -4.81
C ASP A 84 0.62 10.03 -6.13
N VAL A 85 0.66 10.87 -7.17
CA VAL A 85 0.10 10.55 -8.49
C VAL A 85 0.89 9.46 -9.20
N LYS A 86 2.22 9.54 -9.27
CA LYS A 86 3.05 8.56 -10.00
C LYS A 86 3.07 7.19 -9.32
N TYR A 87 3.04 7.16 -7.99
CA TYR A 87 3.12 5.92 -7.23
C TYR A 87 1.76 5.34 -6.83
N ALA A 88 0.64 6.04 -7.07
CA ALA A 88 -0.72 5.59 -6.69
C ALA A 88 -1.00 4.13 -7.05
N GLY A 89 -0.68 3.69 -8.27
CA GLY A 89 -0.93 2.31 -8.70
C GLY A 89 -0.05 1.28 -8.00
N TYR A 90 1.20 1.64 -7.68
CA TYR A 90 2.10 0.78 -6.93
C TYR A 90 1.68 0.65 -5.47
N VAL A 91 1.29 1.76 -4.85
CA VAL A 91 0.77 1.80 -3.47
C VAL A 91 -0.50 0.96 -3.38
N ALA A 92 -1.47 1.17 -4.29
CA ALA A 92 -2.71 0.38 -4.31
C ALA A 92 -2.45 -1.13 -4.46
N ARG A 93 -1.46 -1.52 -5.28
CA ARG A 93 -1.04 -2.92 -5.39
C ARG A 93 -0.42 -3.45 -4.10
N GLN A 94 0.44 -2.66 -3.47
CA GLN A 94 1.06 -3.02 -2.19
C GLN A 94 0.01 -3.18 -1.09
N ASP A 95 -1.00 -2.31 -1.05
CA ASP A 95 -2.09 -2.40 -0.06
C ASP A 95 -2.89 -3.70 -0.22
N ILE A 96 -3.15 -4.14 -1.46
CA ILE A 96 -3.78 -5.43 -1.74
C ILE A 96 -2.92 -6.59 -1.22
N ASP A 97 -1.60 -6.52 -1.45
CA ASP A 97 -0.67 -7.55 -0.99
C ASP A 97 -0.58 -7.59 0.55
N VAL A 98 -0.57 -6.43 1.21
CA VAL A 98 -0.61 -6.31 2.68
C VAL A 98 -1.90 -6.91 3.23
N ALA A 99 -3.07 -6.51 2.71
CA ALA A 99 -4.36 -7.04 3.14
C ALA A 99 -4.45 -8.57 2.96
N ARG A 100 -3.88 -9.11 1.88
CA ARG A 100 -3.77 -10.55 1.66
C ARG A 100 -2.92 -11.21 2.74
N GLN A 101 -1.76 -10.64 3.10
CA GLN A 101 -0.90 -11.17 4.14
C GLN A 101 -1.57 -11.15 5.52
N GLU A 102 -2.27 -10.06 5.86
CA GLU A 102 -3.03 -9.95 7.10
C GLU A 102 -4.13 -11.03 7.18
N ARG A 103 -4.85 -11.26 6.08
CA ARG A 103 -5.86 -12.32 6.01
C ARG A 103 -5.27 -13.72 6.24
N LEU A 104 -4.07 -13.98 5.73
CA LEU A 104 -3.37 -15.24 5.98
C LEU A 104 -2.90 -15.34 7.43
N ALA A 105 -2.43 -14.25 8.03
CA ALA A 105 -1.97 -14.23 9.42
C ALA A 105 -3.12 -14.44 10.41
N ALA A 106 -4.32 -13.95 10.07
CA ALA A 106 -5.53 -14.14 10.87
C ALA A 106 -6.03 -15.60 10.88
N ARG A 107 -5.69 -16.40 9.86
CA ARG A 107 -6.06 -17.82 9.76
C ARG A 107 -5.07 -18.68 10.54
N ARG A 108 -5.40 -18.91 11.81
CA ARG A 108 -4.65 -19.76 12.73
C ARG A 108 -4.73 -21.22 12.32
N ILE A 109 -3.61 -21.93 12.48
CA ILE A 109 -3.57 -23.37 12.33
C ILE A 109 -3.57 -23.97 13.74
N PRO A 110 -4.54 -24.83 14.09
CA PRO A 110 -4.54 -25.50 15.39
C PRO A 110 -3.25 -26.31 15.60
N GLU A 111 -2.72 -26.32 16.82
CA GLU A 111 -1.48 -27.07 17.10
C GLU A 111 -1.65 -28.56 16.81
N ALA A 112 -2.82 -29.13 17.09
CA ALA A 112 -3.15 -30.53 16.84
C ALA A 112 -3.63 -30.83 15.40
N PHE A 113 -3.51 -29.88 14.46
CA PHE A 113 -3.93 -30.09 13.09
C PHE A 113 -3.09 -31.19 12.42
N ASP A 114 -3.75 -32.20 11.85
CA ASP A 114 -3.10 -33.28 11.12
C ASP A 114 -3.00 -32.94 9.62
N TYR A 115 -1.78 -32.75 9.13
CA TYR A 115 -1.52 -32.45 7.73
C TYR A 115 -1.62 -33.70 6.82
N ALA A 116 -1.59 -34.91 7.39
CA ALA A 116 -1.72 -36.14 6.63
C ALA A 116 -3.13 -36.30 6.03
N ASP A 117 -4.14 -35.79 6.75
CA ASP A 117 -5.56 -35.83 6.37
C ASP A 117 -5.93 -34.80 5.29
N VAL A 118 -5.01 -33.91 4.91
CA VAL A 118 -5.26 -32.87 3.92
C VAL A 118 -5.12 -33.44 2.51
N GLU A 119 -6.22 -33.86 1.90
CA GLU A 119 -6.25 -34.34 0.51
C GLU A 119 -5.74 -33.24 -0.45
N HIS A 120 -5.05 -33.67 -1.51
CA HIS A 120 -4.43 -32.82 -2.53
C HIS A 120 -3.23 -31.97 -2.07
N LEU A 121 -2.81 -32.05 -0.81
CA LEU A 121 -1.53 -31.51 -0.37
C LEU A 121 -0.39 -32.44 -0.80
N ARG A 122 0.64 -31.87 -1.43
CA ARG A 122 1.80 -32.64 -1.92
C ARG A 122 2.56 -33.27 -0.74
N MET A 123 3.14 -34.46 -0.93
CA MET A 123 3.89 -35.15 0.13
C MET A 123 4.98 -34.28 0.77
N GLU A 124 5.80 -33.60 -0.06
CA GLU A 124 6.84 -32.68 0.42
C GLU A 124 6.26 -31.53 1.26
N ALA A 125 5.09 -31.01 0.87
CA ALA A 125 4.41 -29.95 1.62
C ALA A 125 3.90 -30.47 2.97
N ARG A 126 3.29 -31.66 2.99
CA ARG A 126 2.85 -32.33 4.24
C ARG A 126 4.00 -32.52 5.21
N GLU A 127 5.12 -33.07 4.75
CA GLU A 127 6.31 -33.30 5.57
C GLU A 127 6.86 -32.00 6.16
N LYS A 128 6.99 -30.95 5.33
CA LYS A 128 7.47 -29.65 5.77
C LYS A 128 6.53 -28.98 6.77
N LEU A 129 5.23 -29.02 6.52
CA LEU A 129 4.22 -28.41 7.40
C LEU A 129 4.11 -29.16 8.73
N ALA A 130 4.15 -30.50 8.71
CA ALA A 130 4.14 -31.32 9.91
C ALA A 130 5.41 -31.14 10.77
N SER A 131 6.57 -30.94 10.13
CA SER A 131 7.83 -30.68 10.81
C SER A 131 7.89 -29.28 11.43
N ILE A 132 7.53 -28.25 10.66
CA ILE A 132 7.66 -26.85 11.09
C ILE A 132 6.51 -26.40 11.99
N ARG A 133 5.32 -27.02 11.85
CA ARG A 133 4.07 -26.70 12.56
C ARG A 133 3.80 -25.18 12.62
N PRO A 134 3.60 -24.53 11.47
CA PRO A 134 3.32 -23.10 11.43
C PRO A 134 2.05 -22.75 12.22
N ARG A 135 2.08 -21.63 12.92
CA ARG A 135 0.99 -21.15 13.79
C ARG A 135 -0.20 -20.55 13.02
N ASP A 136 0.05 -20.14 11.77
CA ASP A 136 -0.91 -19.49 10.89
C ASP A 136 -0.51 -19.68 9.42
N LEU A 137 -1.44 -19.39 8.51
CA LEU A 137 -1.21 -19.54 7.08
C LEU A 137 -0.16 -18.57 6.52
N ALA A 138 0.03 -17.41 7.15
CA ALA A 138 1.09 -16.48 6.74
C ALA A 138 2.47 -17.10 6.99
N GLN A 139 2.69 -17.74 8.14
CA GLN A 139 3.92 -18.46 8.42
C GLN A 139 4.08 -19.66 7.47
N ALA A 140 3.02 -20.44 7.25
CA ALA A 140 3.06 -21.57 6.31
C ALA A 140 3.51 -21.12 4.91
N SER A 141 3.00 -19.99 4.42
CA SER A 141 3.34 -19.46 3.09
C SER A 141 4.80 -19.02 2.91
N ARG A 142 5.54 -18.81 4.02
CA ARG A 142 6.96 -18.42 4.00
C ARG A 142 7.90 -19.62 4.07
N ILE A 143 7.37 -20.83 4.27
CA ILE A 143 8.19 -22.05 4.32
C ILE A 143 8.70 -22.38 2.92
N SER A 144 10.01 -22.56 2.79
CA SER A 144 10.64 -22.91 1.52
C SER A 144 10.06 -24.20 0.93
N GLY A 145 9.60 -24.14 -0.31
CA GLY A 145 8.95 -25.26 -1.03
C GLY A 145 7.45 -25.40 -0.80
N ILE A 146 6.85 -24.61 0.09
CA ILE A 146 5.39 -24.46 0.16
C ILE A 146 4.96 -23.46 -0.92
N THR A 147 4.00 -23.88 -1.74
CA THR A 147 3.50 -23.10 -2.88
C THR A 147 2.19 -22.39 -2.54
N PRO A 148 1.79 -21.38 -3.32
CA PRO A 148 0.46 -20.79 -3.18
C PRO A 148 -0.70 -21.79 -3.30
N ALA A 149 -0.53 -22.88 -4.05
CA ALA A 149 -1.52 -23.94 -4.17
C ALA A 149 -1.68 -24.72 -2.86
N ASP A 150 -0.57 -25.08 -2.20
CA ASP A 150 -0.59 -25.77 -0.90
C ASP A 150 -1.30 -24.91 0.17
N VAL A 151 -1.01 -23.60 0.20
CA VAL A 151 -1.68 -22.66 1.10
C VAL A 151 -3.18 -22.54 0.78
N ALA A 152 -3.56 -22.60 -0.51
CA ALA A 152 -4.96 -22.58 -0.92
C ALA A 152 -5.71 -23.84 -0.47
N VAL A 153 -5.08 -25.02 -0.57
CA VAL A 153 -5.63 -26.26 -0.02
C VAL A 153 -5.84 -26.11 1.49
N LEU A 154 -4.82 -25.67 2.24
CA LEU A 154 -4.97 -25.45 3.69
C LEU A 154 -6.08 -24.45 4.04
N MET A 155 -6.25 -23.37 3.27
CA MET A 155 -7.36 -22.42 3.47
C MET A 155 -8.73 -23.07 3.40
N VAL A 156 -8.91 -24.11 2.56
CA VAL A 156 -10.18 -24.83 2.44
C VAL A 156 -10.43 -25.74 3.65
N TYR A 157 -9.37 -26.34 4.19
CA TYR A 157 -9.44 -27.25 5.35
C TYR A 157 -9.58 -26.52 6.68
N LEU A 158 -9.00 -25.32 6.81
CA LEU A 158 -9.00 -24.51 8.04
C LEU A 158 -10.22 -23.57 8.12
N LYS A 159 -11.40 -24.07 7.71
CA LYS A 159 -12.63 -23.28 7.72
C LYS A 159 -12.94 -22.70 9.09
#